data_AF-A0A8J4WAC7-F1
#
_entry.id   AF-A0A8J4WAC7-F1
#
_cell.length_a   1.000
_cell.length_b   1.000
_cell.length_c   1.000
_cell.angle_alpha   90.00
_cell.angle_beta   90.00
_cell.angle_gamma   90.00
#
_symmetry.space_group_name_H-M   'P 1'
#
loop_
_entity.id
_entity.type
_entity.pdbx_description
1 polymer ?
#
loop_
_entity_poly.entity_id
_entity_poly.type
_entity_poly.pdbx_seq_one_letter_code
_entity_poly.pdbx_strand_id
1 'polypeptide(L)'
;MSEKIYVGVDLGGTAIKVGICDEHGQLMHTYEGPTEVDKGVDTVIANIEKYVRHIVAESPYSWEQLEGVGAGVAGFTNVREGIIVLAPNIGFRNVAIRSILEERLGKPVKIDNDANVAALGEAWAGAGKGVDNCVCYTLGTGVGGGLILNGKIYQGFSGMAGELGHVSVVPDLEAIQCGCGKMGCVETVSSATGIIRMAKDAVERGDHTSLALVDKIAAKEVFDAAKAGDEVALRIVNRAAFYLGKSMAAVAAVINPEMFIIGGGVSKAGNILFDEEGTFMLEGEVSPGTGATLIIITGMSGAGKTIAVQSLEDLGFFCVDNLPPVLIPKFAELIEQSNGKIGKVALVIDLRGREFFTALSESLNYIKDHFTIHCEILFLDATDSVLVQRYKESRRRHPLAPEGMPLDGIRLERKMLEELKNSATQVLNTSTMKPAQLKERIISRFSHLESHMLSVNITSFGFKYGIPIDADLVFDVRFLPNPHYIEHLRPNTGQNSDVYEYVMKWPETQAFLTKLLDMLHFLIPQYRKEGKSQVIIGIGCTGGKHRSVAISEYLGKMLGSSETEAVTVSHRDADRDRH
;
A
#
# COMPACT_ATOMS: atom_id res chain seq x y z
N MET A 1 29.40 -20.26 35.79
CA MET A 1 29.58 -20.78 34.41
C MET A 1 30.41 -19.74 33.69
N SER A 2 31.37 -20.13 32.84
CA SER A 2 32.08 -19.16 32.01
C SER A 2 31.06 -18.45 31.12
N GLU A 3 31.18 -17.14 31.00
CA GLU A 3 30.32 -16.32 30.14
C GLU A 3 30.44 -16.83 28.69
N LYS A 4 29.29 -17.11 28.07
CA LYS A 4 29.21 -17.68 26.72
C LYS A 4 29.09 -16.55 25.71
N ILE A 5 29.82 -16.67 24.61
CA ILE A 5 29.77 -15.69 23.52
C ILE A 5 29.46 -16.34 22.18
N TYR A 6 28.93 -15.53 21.27
CA TYR A 6 28.61 -15.88 19.89
C TYR A 6 29.23 -14.85 18.96
N VAL A 7 29.59 -15.27 17.74
CA VAL A 7 30.05 -14.34 16.70
C VAL A 7 29.04 -14.29 15.57
N GLY A 8 28.53 -13.10 15.27
CA GLY A 8 27.76 -12.81 14.05
C GLY A 8 28.69 -12.37 12.91
N VAL A 9 28.40 -12.79 11.69
CA VAL A 9 29.09 -12.42 10.45
C VAL A 9 28.06 -11.84 9.48
N ASP A 10 28.27 -10.60 9.04
CA ASP A 10 27.52 -9.97 7.96
C ASP A 10 28.40 -9.95 6.70
N LEU A 11 28.07 -10.82 5.74
CA LEU A 11 28.84 -11.02 4.51
C LEU A 11 28.36 -10.07 3.41
N GLY A 12 28.94 -8.88 3.36
CA GLY A 12 28.73 -7.91 2.30
C GLY A 12 29.63 -8.15 1.08
N GLY A 13 29.26 -7.56 -0.06
CA GLY A 13 30.06 -7.63 -1.30
C GLY A 13 31.39 -6.86 -1.24
N THR A 14 31.49 -5.86 -0.37
CA THR A 14 32.69 -5.01 -0.24
C THR A 14 33.43 -5.24 1.06
N ALA A 15 32.69 -5.40 2.16
CA ALA A 15 33.25 -5.64 3.48
C ALA A 15 32.52 -6.79 4.18
N ILE A 16 33.27 -7.51 5.03
CA ILE A 16 32.75 -8.49 5.98
C ILE A 16 32.81 -7.83 7.36
N LYS A 17 31.66 -7.79 8.04
CA LYS A 17 31.58 -7.32 9.42
C LYS A 17 31.39 -8.51 10.33
N VAL A 18 32.12 -8.51 11.45
CA VAL A 18 31.97 -9.51 12.50
C VAL A 18 31.71 -8.83 13.83
N GLY A 19 30.90 -9.45 14.67
CA GLY A 19 30.55 -8.91 15.98
C GLY A 19 30.42 -10.00 17.03
N ILE A 20 30.94 -9.75 18.22
CA ILE A 20 30.75 -10.62 19.39
C ILE A 20 29.50 -10.18 20.13
N CYS A 21 28.60 -11.13 20.43
CA CYS A 21 27.47 -10.92 21.32
C CYS A 21 27.40 -11.96 22.44
N ASP A 22 26.71 -11.60 23.53
CA ASP A 22 26.40 -12.49 24.64
C ASP A 22 25.13 -13.33 24.38
N GLU A 23 24.70 -14.11 25.37
CA GLU A 23 23.47 -14.93 25.31
C GLU A 23 22.16 -14.13 25.30
N HIS A 24 22.23 -12.82 25.55
CA HIS A 24 21.10 -11.90 25.51
C HIS A 24 21.06 -11.05 24.23
N GLY A 25 22.02 -11.26 23.32
CA GLY A 25 22.14 -10.53 22.06
C GLY A 25 22.78 -9.15 22.21
N GLN A 26 23.40 -8.84 23.36
CA GLN A 26 24.14 -7.59 23.55
C GLN A 26 25.43 -7.64 22.72
N LEU A 27 25.57 -6.71 21.77
CA LEU A 27 26.77 -6.56 20.97
C LEU A 27 27.89 -5.92 21.80
N MET A 28 29.04 -6.59 21.88
CA MET A 28 30.16 -6.20 22.76
C MET A 28 31.38 -5.69 21.99
N HIS A 29 31.73 -6.36 20.89
CA HIS A 29 32.86 -5.99 20.05
C HIS A 29 32.48 -6.12 18.58
N THR A 30 33.08 -5.30 17.73
CA THR A 30 32.93 -5.38 16.27
C THR A 30 34.27 -5.25 15.57
N TYR A 31 34.36 -5.84 14.40
CA TYR A 31 35.50 -5.70 13.50
C TYR A 31 34.97 -5.73 12.05
N GLU A 32 35.62 -4.96 11.17
CA GLU A 32 35.28 -4.90 9.75
C GLU A 32 36.56 -5.05 8.92
N GLY A 33 36.48 -5.86 7.86
CA GLY A 33 37.57 -6.03 6.90
C GLY A 33 37.06 -6.20 5.47
N PRO A 34 37.93 -6.09 4.46
CA PRO A 34 37.52 -6.24 3.06
C PRO A 34 37.05 -7.67 2.75
N THR A 35 36.06 -7.81 1.86
CA THR A 35 35.59 -9.12 1.38
C THR A 35 36.56 -9.75 0.39
N GLU A 36 37.14 -8.94 -0.51
CA GLU A 36 38.08 -9.38 -1.57
C GLU A 36 37.51 -10.39 -2.57
N VAL A 37 36.30 -10.09 -3.07
CA VAL A 37 35.55 -10.95 -4.01
C VAL A 37 36.31 -11.23 -5.32
N ASP A 38 37.17 -10.31 -5.75
CA ASP A 38 38.03 -10.42 -6.93
C ASP A 38 39.10 -11.51 -6.79
N LYS A 39 39.43 -11.90 -5.56
CA LYS A 39 40.40 -12.96 -5.23
C LYS A 39 39.77 -14.35 -5.11
N GLY A 40 38.47 -14.47 -5.41
CA GLY A 40 37.74 -15.74 -5.48
C GLY A 40 37.20 -16.25 -4.14
N VAL A 41 36.34 -17.28 -4.24
CA VAL A 41 35.53 -17.83 -3.14
C VAL A 41 36.38 -18.26 -1.94
N ASP A 42 37.50 -18.95 -2.17
CA ASP A 42 38.35 -19.44 -1.08
C ASP A 42 38.96 -18.30 -0.24
N THR A 43 39.28 -17.18 -0.89
CA THR A 43 39.78 -15.98 -0.20
C THR A 43 38.70 -15.36 0.67
N VAL A 44 37.47 -15.27 0.18
CA VAL A 44 36.33 -14.76 0.96
C VAL A 44 36.10 -15.63 2.21
N ILE A 45 36.12 -16.96 2.06
CA ILE A 45 35.96 -17.90 3.18
C ILE A 45 37.12 -17.77 4.19
N ALA A 46 38.36 -17.67 3.69
CA ALA A 46 39.53 -17.45 4.54
C ALA A 46 39.45 -16.12 5.30
N ASN A 47 38.90 -15.08 4.68
CA ASN A 47 38.68 -13.79 5.31
C ASN A 47 37.63 -13.88 6.43
N ILE A 48 36.51 -14.59 6.22
CA ILE A 48 35.54 -14.86 7.30
C ILE A 48 36.24 -15.53 8.48
N GLU A 49 36.98 -16.62 8.24
CA GLU A 49 37.70 -17.33 9.29
C GLU A 49 38.67 -16.43 10.04
N LYS A 50 39.51 -15.69 9.28
CA LYS A 50 40.50 -14.76 9.80
C LYS A 50 39.84 -13.71 10.70
N TYR A 51 38.73 -13.13 10.29
CA TYR A 51 38.07 -12.06 11.03
C TYR A 51 37.36 -12.57 12.29
N VAL A 52 36.76 -13.76 12.25
CA VAL A 52 36.19 -14.42 13.45
C VAL A 52 37.30 -14.74 14.46
N ARG A 53 38.45 -15.25 14.01
CA ARG A 53 39.60 -15.52 14.89
C ARG A 53 40.18 -14.22 15.48
N HIS A 54 40.30 -13.20 14.64
CA HIS A 54 40.85 -11.91 15.04
C HIS A 54 39.99 -11.22 16.10
N ILE A 55 38.66 -11.12 15.89
CA ILE A 55 37.80 -10.42 16.85
C ILE A 55 37.79 -11.10 18.22
N VAL A 56 37.86 -12.43 18.29
CA VAL A 56 37.94 -13.15 19.57
C VAL A 56 39.29 -12.91 20.23
N ALA A 57 40.40 -12.98 19.47
CA ALA A 57 41.74 -12.75 19.99
C ALA A 57 41.98 -11.33 20.54
N GLU A 58 41.32 -10.32 19.95
CA GLU A 58 41.38 -8.92 20.41
C GLU A 58 40.34 -8.60 21.52
N SER A 59 39.55 -9.60 21.94
CA SER A 59 38.54 -9.46 22.99
C SER A 59 39.04 -10.04 24.33
N PRO A 60 38.38 -9.74 25.46
CA PRO A 60 38.71 -10.37 26.75
C PRO A 60 38.29 -11.85 26.85
N TYR A 61 37.68 -12.42 25.81
CA TYR A 61 37.13 -13.79 25.80
C TYR A 61 38.08 -14.79 25.16
N SER A 62 38.04 -16.04 25.61
CA SER A 62 38.80 -17.14 25.01
C SER A 62 38.03 -17.84 23.88
N TRP A 63 38.75 -18.57 23.03
CA TRP A 63 38.14 -19.36 21.95
C TRP A 63 37.19 -20.46 22.47
N GLU A 64 37.45 -20.96 23.67
CA GLU A 64 36.61 -21.96 24.34
C GLU A 64 35.23 -21.40 24.70
N GLN A 65 35.14 -20.09 25.00
CA GLN A 65 33.88 -19.41 25.33
C GLN A 65 32.99 -19.15 24.11
N LEU A 66 33.54 -19.25 22.89
CA LEU A 66 32.77 -19.16 21.66
C LEU A 66 31.93 -20.41 21.45
N GLU A 67 30.61 -20.29 21.59
CA GLU A 67 29.67 -21.43 21.45
C GLU A 67 29.21 -21.65 20.01
N GLY A 68 29.26 -20.62 19.16
CA GLY A 68 28.88 -20.76 17.76
C GLY A 68 29.04 -19.48 16.96
N VAL A 69 28.94 -19.64 15.64
CA VAL A 69 29.04 -18.55 14.66
C VAL A 69 27.77 -18.50 13.81
N GLY A 70 27.17 -17.33 13.68
CA GLY A 70 26.05 -17.07 12.76
C GLY A 70 26.52 -16.23 11.58
N ALA A 71 26.12 -16.56 10.35
CA ALA A 71 26.45 -15.77 9.17
C ALA A 71 25.20 -15.40 8.34
N GLY A 72 25.03 -14.11 8.08
CA GLY A 72 24.07 -13.56 7.13
C GLY A 72 24.72 -13.39 5.76
N VAL A 73 24.06 -13.88 4.72
CA VAL A 73 24.58 -13.80 3.34
C VAL A 73 23.49 -13.33 2.40
N ALA A 74 23.80 -12.29 1.61
CA ALA A 74 22.94 -11.86 0.53
C ALA A 74 22.92 -12.91 -0.61
N GLY A 75 21.74 -13.34 -1.02
CA GLY A 75 21.55 -14.32 -2.10
C GLY A 75 20.72 -15.54 -1.71
N PHE A 76 20.56 -16.46 -2.66
CA PHE A 76 19.74 -17.66 -2.50
C PHE A 76 20.47 -18.69 -1.65
N THR A 77 19.93 -18.96 -0.47
CA THR A 77 20.55 -19.85 0.53
C THR A 77 19.64 -21.03 0.84
N ASN A 78 20.15 -22.25 0.66
CA ASN A 78 19.53 -23.44 1.24
C ASN A 78 19.95 -23.55 2.70
N VAL A 79 19.15 -22.95 3.58
CA VAL A 79 19.44 -22.85 5.02
C VAL A 79 19.51 -24.23 5.71
N ARG A 80 18.72 -25.19 5.22
CA ARG A 80 18.71 -26.56 5.78
C ARG A 80 20.04 -27.25 5.56
N GLU A 81 20.55 -27.21 4.34
CA GLU A 81 21.82 -27.84 3.98
C GLU A 81 23.04 -26.95 4.29
N GLY A 82 22.83 -25.66 4.57
CA GLY A 82 23.91 -24.70 4.81
C GLY A 82 24.70 -24.39 3.54
N ILE A 83 24.02 -24.36 2.39
CA ILE A 83 24.60 -24.13 1.07
C ILE A 83 24.13 -22.78 0.53
N ILE A 84 25.07 -21.95 0.10
CA ILE A 84 24.77 -20.78 -0.73
C ILE A 84 24.62 -21.27 -2.17
N VAL A 85 23.38 -21.31 -2.65
CA VAL A 85 23.06 -21.76 -4.02
C VAL A 85 23.60 -20.74 -5.02
N LEU A 86 23.34 -19.45 -4.78
CA LEU A 86 23.81 -18.36 -5.62
C LEU A 86 23.87 -17.04 -4.84
N ALA A 87 25.06 -16.43 -4.77
CA ALA A 87 25.25 -15.07 -4.27
C ALA A 87 26.14 -14.28 -5.27
N PRO A 88 25.52 -13.57 -6.24
CA PRO A 88 26.24 -12.96 -7.36
C PRO A 88 27.23 -11.87 -6.92
N ASN A 89 26.89 -11.13 -5.87
CA ASN A 89 27.68 -10.05 -5.29
C ASN A 89 29.02 -10.50 -4.69
N ILE A 90 29.15 -11.78 -4.33
CA ILE A 90 30.39 -12.36 -3.78
C ILE A 90 30.95 -13.51 -4.62
N GLY A 91 30.33 -13.80 -5.78
CA GLY A 91 30.78 -14.83 -6.70
C GLY A 91 30.52 -16.27 -6.24
N PHE A 92 29.66 -16.50 -5.25
CA PHE A 92 29.42 -17.84 -4.73
C PHE A 92 28.35 -18.56 -5.57
N ARG A 93 28.62 -19.84 -5.86
CA ARG A 93 27.68 -20.73 -6.54
C ARG A 93 27.81 -22.14 -5.99
N ASN A 94 26.73 -22.68 -5.44
CA ASN A 94 26.68 -24.01 -4.81
C ASN A 94 27.81 -24.24 -3.79
N VAL A 95 28.04 -23.28 -2.91
CA VAL A 95 29.11 -23.34 -1.89
C VAL A 95 28.52 -23.88 -0.59
N ALA A 96 29.03 -25.03 -0.12
CA ALA A 96 28.68 -25.64 1.17
C ALA A 96 29.36 -24.90 2.35
N ILE A 97 29.03 -23.62 2.46
CA ILE A 97 29.72 -22.67 3.34
C ILE A 97 29.63 -23.05 4.82
N ARG A 98 28.53 -23.68 5.28
CA ARG A 98 28.39 -24.15 6.67
C ARG A 98 29.47 -25.17 6.99
N SER A 99 29.55 -26.26 6.24
CA SER A 99 30.48 -27.35 6.55
C SER A 99 31.93 -26.90 6.44
N ILE A 100 32.25 -26.04 5.47
CA ILE A 100 33.60 -25.50 5.30
C ILE A 100 33.99 -24.63 6.52
N LEU A 101 33.10 -23.75 6.99
CA LEU A 101 33.37 -22.92 8.16
C LEU A 101 33.39 -23.72 9.46
N GLU A 102 32.52 -24.73 9.62
CA GLU A 102 32.54 -25.63 10.78
C GLU A 102 33.87 -26.38 10.89
N GLU A 103 34.38 -26.90 9.77
CA GLU A 103 35.69 -27.56 9.70
C GLU A 103 36.83 -26.60 10.05
N ARG A 104 36.82 -25.39 9.47
CA ARG A 104 37.90 -24.40 9.66
C ARG A 104 37.91 -23.78 11.06
N LEU A 105 36.74 -23.54 11.66
CA LEU A 105 36.61 -22.87 12.96
C LEU A 105 36.58 -23.88 14.13
N GLY A 106 36.17 -25.12 13.88
CA GLY A 106 35.94 -26.11 14.93
C GLY A 106 34.79 -25.75 15.86
N LYS A 107 33.81 -24.98 15.35
CA LYS A 107 32.64 -24.47 16.10
C LYS A 107 31.37 -24.67 15.27
N PRO A 108 30.18 -24.82 15.89
CA PRO A 108 28.92 -24.87 15.18
C PRO A 108 28.68 -23.59 14.36
N VAL A 109 28.23 -23.74 13.10
CA VAL A 109 27.94 -22.58 12.23
C VAL A 109 26.49 -22.61 11.76
N LYS A 110 25.78 -21.48 11.90
CA LYS A 110 24.47 -21.27 11.29
C LYS A 110 24.57 -20.21 10.21
N ILE A 111 23.81 -20.40 9.13
CA ILE A 111 23.82 -19.51 7.97
C ILE A 111 22.38 -19.29 7.57
N ASP A 112 22.05 -18.05 7.25
CA ASP A 112 20.75 -17.65 6.76
C ASP A 112 20.90 -16.46 5.79
N ASN A 113 19.80 -16.09 5.14
CA ASN A 113 19.72 -14.89 4.34
C ASN A 113 19.96 -13.63 5.21
N ASP A 114 20.58 -12.60 4.62
CA ASP A 114 20.89 -11.32 5.24
C ASP A 114 19.67 -10.61 5.84
N ALA A 115 18.54 -10.58 5.15
CA ALA A 115 17.31 -10.00 5.65
C ALA A 115 16.68 -10.82 6.79
N ASN A 116 16.77 -12.16 6.73
CA ASN A 116 16.32 -13.03 7.84
C ASN A 116 17.13 -12.81 9.11
N VAL A 117 18.47 -12.75 9.01
CA VAL A 117 19.30 -12.50 10.20
C VAL A 117 19.13 -11.07 10.73
N ALA A 118 18.88 -10.09 9.86
CA ALA A 118 18.54 -8.73 10.29
C ALA A 118 17.22 -8.72 11.08
N ALA A 119 16.20 -9.45 10.60
CA ALA A 119 14.93 -9.59 11.31
C ALA A 119 15.10 -10.30 12.67
N LEU A 120 15.96 -11.33 12.75
CA LEU A 120 16.33 -11.98 14.01
C LEU A 120 17.01 -11.00 14.97
N GLY A 121 17.94 -10.17 14.49
CA GLY A 121 18.59 -9.15 15.30
C GLY A 121 17.58 -8.15 15.88
N GLU A 122 16.66 -7.67 15.05
CA GLU A 122 15.60 -6.75 15.48
C GLU A 122 14.64 -7.38 16.49
N ALA A 123 14.26 -8.64 16.31
CA ALA A 123 13.39 -9.35 17.25
C ALA A 123 14.10 -9.74 18.55
N TRP A 124 15.40 -10.03 18.49
CA TRP A 124 16.15 -10.47 19.67
C TRP A 124 16.54 -9.29 20.57
N ALA A 125 17.06 -8.21 19.98
CA ALA A 125 17.64 -7.09 20.72
C ALA A 125 17.23 -5.69 20.22
N GLY A 126 16.50 -5.60 19.11
CA GLY A 126 16.09 -4.33 18.49
C GLY A 126 14.63 -3.97 18.73
N ALA A 127 13.98 -3.40 17.72
CA ALA A 127 12.63 -2.85 17.82
C ALA A 127 11.55 -3.91 18.07
N GLY A 128 11.80 -5.17 17.72
CA GLY A 128 10.89 -6.29 17.90
C GLY A 128 11.04 -7.04 19.22
N LYS A 129 11.89 -6.56 20.14
CA LYS A 129 12.15 -7.24 21.40
C LYS A 129 10.86 -7.42 22.22
N GLY A 130 10.53 -8.68 22.52
CA GLY A 130 9.32 -9.05 23.27
C GLY A 130 8.05 -9.17 22.42
N VAL A 131 8.17 -9.09 21.09
CA VAL A 131 7.09 -9.28 20.13
C VAL A 131 7.28 -10.64 19.46
N ASP A 132 6.31 -11.55 19.61
CA ASP A 132 6.43 -12.91 19.11
C ASP A 132 6.12 -13.02 17.61
N ASN A 133 5.32 -12.10 17.07
CA ASN A 133 4.87 -12.11 15.69
C ASN A 133 5.16 -10.76 15.02
N CYS A 134 6.29 -10.64 14.32
CA CYS A 134 6.66 -9.41 13.64
C CYS A 134 7.23 -9.65 12.24
N VAL A 135 7.08 -8.65 11.39
CA VAL A 135 7.59 -8.66 10.01
C VAL A 135 8.59 -7.54 9.85
N CYS A 136 9.81 -7.88 9.45
CA CYS A 136 10.85 -6.90 9.19
C CYS A 136 10.98 -6.67 7.68
N TYR A 137 11.00 -5.41 7.26
CA TYR A 137 11.40 -4.96 5.92
C TYR A 137 12.79 -4.33 6.02
N THR A 138 13.69 -4.67 5.10
CA THR A 138 15.02 -4.06 5.00
C THR A 138 15.14 -3.29 3.70
N LEU A 139 15.18 -1.95 3.81
CA LEU A 139 15.22 -1.05 2.66
C LEU A 139 16.67 -0.61 2.38
N GLY A 140 17.30 -1.25 1.40
CA GLY A 140 18.69 -1.00 1.00
C GLY A 140 18.83 -0.90 -0.51
N THR A 141 19.89 -1.50 -1.07
CA THR A 141 20.04 -1.63 -2.54
C THR A 141 18.83 -2.31 -3.17
N GLY A 142 18.28 -3.33 -2.49
CA GLY A 142 17.00 -3.97 -2.78
C GLY A 142 16.01 -3.81 -1.63
N VAL A 143 14.93 -4.58 -1.66
CA VAL A 143 13.98 -4.71 -0.55
C VAL A 143 14.01 -6.15 -0.05
N GLY A 144 14.58 -6.37 1.12
CA GLY A 144 14.54 -7.66 1.79
C GLY A 144 13.42 -7.72 2.83
N GLY A 145 13.23 -8.92 3.40
CA GLY A 145 12.40 -9.05 4.58
C GLY A 145 12.65 -10.33 5.37
N GLY A 146 12.07 -10.38 6.56
CA GLY A 146 12.12 -11.55 7.44
C GLY A 146 10.85 -11.65 8.27
N LEU A 147 10.43 -12.88 8.53
CA LEU A 147 9.18 -13.19 9.22
C LEU A 147 9.49 -13.86 10.56
N ILE A 148 9.12 -13.22 11.67
CA ILE A 148 9.20 -13.81 13.00
C ILE A 148 7.78 -14.23 13.39
N LEU A 149 7.60 -15.53 13.63
CA LEU A 149 6.32 -16.13 14.01
C LEU A 149 6.53 -17.00 15.25
N ASN A 150 5.72 -16.77 16.28
CA ASN A 150 5.85 -17.44 17.58
C ASN A 150 7.29 -17.38 18.14
N GLY A 151 7.91 -16.20 18.04
CA GLY A 151 9.28 -15.92 18.50
C GLY A 151 10.38 -16.60 17.69
N LYS A 152 10.08 -17.10 16.47
CA LYS A 152 11.05 -17.82 15.63
C LYS A 152 11.05 -17.30 14.20
N ILE A 153 12.24 -17.26 13.59
CA ILE A 153 12.36 -16.99 12.15
C ILE A 153 11.64 -18.07 11.34
N TYR A 154 10.80 -17.65 10.40
CA TYR A 154 10.12 -18.52 9.46
C TYR A 154 10.79 -18.45 8.10
N GLN A 155 11.43 -19.56 7.70
CA GLN A 155 12.21 -19.67 6.46
C GLN A 155 11.42 -20.32 5.31
N GLY A 156 10.23 -20.87 5.58
CA GLY A 156 9.46 -21.64 4.61
C GLY A 156 10.10 -22.98 4.24
N PHE A 157 9.52 -23.69 3.25
CA PHE A 157 9.97 -25.04 2.91
C PHE A 157 11.36 -25.05 2.23
N SER A 158 11.67 -24.01 1.45
CA SER A 158 12.88 -23.89 0.63
C SER A 158 13.79 -22.74 1.03
N GLY A 159 13.58 -22.10 2.19
CA GLY A 159 14.40 -20.95 2.62
C GLY A 159 14.01 -19.61 1.97
N MET A 160 12.87 -19.55 1.30
CA MET A 160 12.42 -18.39 0.49
C MET A 160 11.28 -17.59 1.14
N ALA A 161 10.89 -17.90 2.38
CA ALA A 161 9.91 -17.08 3.08
C ALA A 161 10.55 -15.74 3.47
N GLY A 162 9.78 -14.65 3.42
CA GLY A 162 10.29 -13.30 3.72
C GLY A 162 10.87 -12.54 2.52
N GLU A 163 10.73 -13.04 1.29
CA GLU A 163 11.11 -12.33 0.04
C GLU A 163 10.14 -11.17 -0.29
N LEU A 164 9.99 -10.24 0.66
CA LEU A 164 8.96 -9.20 0.66
C LEU A 164 9.14 -8.19 -0.47
N GLY A 165 10.38 -7.98 -0.94
CA GLY A 165 10.67 -7.12 -2.09
C GLY A 165 10.05 -7.59 -3.40
N HIS A 166 9.70 -8.88 -3.49
CA HIS A 166 9.15 -9.49 -4.69
C HIS A 166 7.63 -9.63 -4.68
N VAL A 167 6.96 -9.11 -3.64
CA VAL A 167 5.49 -9.00 -3.63
C VAL A 167 5.05 -8.07 -4.77
N SER A 168 4.14 -8.57 -5.60
CA SER A 168 3.68 -7.87 -6.80
C SER A 168 2.53 -6.92 -6.45
N VAL A 169 2.83 -5.64 -6.27
CA VAL A 169 1.87 -4.59 -5.89
C VAL A 169 1.85 -3.40 -6.84
N VAL A 170 2.85 -3.29 -7.72
CA VAL A 170 2.92 -2.24 -8.75
C VAL A 170 2.13 -2.72 -9.98
N PRO A 171 1.15 -1.95 -10.47
CA PRO A 171 0.30 -2.35 -11.59
C PRO A 171 1.09 -2.43 -12.90
N ASP A 172 0.65 -3.30 -13.82
CA ASP A 172 1.35 -3.59 -15.09
C ASP A 172 1.68 -2.35 -15.93
N LEU A 173 0.83 -1.31 -15.90
CA LEU A 173 1.04 -0.06 -16.64
C LEU A 173 2.25 0.75 -16.14
N GLU A 174 2.64 0.52 -14.89
CA GLU A 174 3.73 1.21 -14.21
C GLU A 174 4.90 0.28 -13.87
N ALA A 175 4.70 -1.02 -14.04
CA ALA A 175 5.65 -2.03 -13.68
C ALA A 175 6.85 -2.01 -14.64
N ILE A 176 8.03 -2.20 -14.06
CA ILE A 176 9.24 -2.52 -14.81
C ILE A 176 9.71 -3.93 -14.46
N GLN A 177 10.61 -4.49 -15.28
CA GLN A 177 11.17 -5.80 -15.01
C GLN A 177 12.09 -5.74 -13.79
N CYS A 178 11.78 -6.53 -12.77
CA CYS A 178 12.62 -6.73 -11.60
C CYS A 178 13.79 -7.65 -11.93
N GLY A 179 14.88 -7.58 -11.16
CA GLY A 179 16.02 -8.49 -11.28
C GLY A 179 15.65 -9.97 -11.11
N CYS A 180 14.54 -10.27 -10.43
CA CYS A 180 14.00 -11.63 -10.32
C CYS A 180 13.29 -12.14 -11.60
N GLY A 181 13.15 -11.29 -12.63
CA GLY A 181 12.52 -11.58 -13.91
C GLY A 181 11.02 -11.30 -13.98
N LYS A 182 10.36 -11.04 -12.86
CA LYS A 182 8.93 -10.68 -12.78
C LYS A 182 8.69 -9.18 -12.99
N MET A 183 7.43 -8.83 -13.25
CA MET A 183 6.94 -7.45 -13.27
C MET A 183 6.20 -7.16 -11.94
N GLY A 184 6.14 -5.89 -11.55
CA GLY A 184 5.24 -5.44 -10.48
C GLY A 184 5.80 -5.51 -9.05
N CYS A 185 7.04 -5.97 -8.87
CA CYS A 185 7.66 -6.11 -7.55
C CYS A 185 7.84 -4.77 -6.83
N VAL A 186 7.49 -4.72 -5.54
CA VAL A 186 7.66 -3.52 -4.69
C VAL A 186 9.11 -3.03 -4.63
N GLU A 187 10.08 -3.93 -4.72
CA GLU A 187 11.51 -3.58 -4.78
C GLU A 187 11.84 -2.59 -5.88
N THR A 188 11.15 -2.68 -7.02
CA THR A 188 11.41 -1.82 -8.19
C THR A 188 11.12 -0.35 -7.90
N VAL A 189 10.32 -0.04 -6.89
CA VAL A 189 9.90 1.33 -6.53
C VAL A 189 10.36 1.75 -5.13
N SER A 190 10.48 0.83 -4.18
CA SER A 190 10.75 1.15 -2.77
C SER A 190 12.18 0.86 -2.30
N SER A 191 13.03 0.26 -3.14
CA SER A 191 14.47 0.13 -2.85
C SER A 191 15.21 1.46 -3.10
N ALA A 192 16.41 1.61 -2.53
CA ALA A 192 17.29 2.72 -2.87
C ALA A 192 17.57 2.79 -4.38
N THR A 193 17.79 1.62 -5.01
CA THR A 193 17.99 1.54 -6.48
C THR A 193 16.75 2.00 -7.24
N GLY A 194 15.55 1.61 -6.79
CA GLY A 194 14.28 2.04 -7.37
C GLY A 194 14.05 3.55 -7.27
N ILE A 195 14.29 4.11 -6.09
CA ILE A 195 14.18 5.55 -5.82
C ILE A 195 15.17 6.34 -6.69
N ILE A 196 16.44 5.93 -6.73
CA ILE A 196 17.49 6.57 -7.55
C ILE A 196 17.13 6.49 -9.03
N ARG A 197 16.63 5.35 -9.51
CA ARG A 197 16.20 5.21 -10.91
C ARG A 197 15.10 6.19 -11.25
N MET A 198 14.04 6.25 -10.44
CA MET A 198 12.92 7.17 -10.69
C MET A 198 13.37 8.64 -10.69
N ALA A 199 14.35 9.01 -9.86
CA ALA A 199 14.95 10.34 -9.86
C ALA A 199 15.75 10.63 -11.14
N LYS A 200 16.58 9.68 -11.58
CA LYS A 200 17.32 9.81 -12.85
C LYS A 200 16.38 9.91 -14.06
N ASP A 201 15.36 9.06 -14.12
CA ASP A 201 14.34 9.10 -15.18
C ASP A 201 13.63 10.46 -15.23
N ALA A 202 13.37 11.08 -14.07
CA ALA A 202 12.77 12.41 -14.00
C ALA A 202 13.70 13.51 -14.53
N VAL A 203 14.99 13.47 -14.16
CA VAL A 203 16.01 14.41 -14.67
C VAL A 203 16.20 14.24 -16.17
N GLU A 204 16.28 13.01 -16.68
CA GLU A 204 16.43 12.71 -18.12
C GLU A 204 15.22 13.17 -18.95
N ARG A 205 14.01 13.14 -18.39
CA ARG A 205 12.81 13.69 -19.02
C ARG A 205 12.76 15.22 -19.02
N GLY A 206 13.65 15.88 -18.27
CA GLY A 206 13.67 17.34 -18.12
C GLY A 206 12.63 17.86 -17.12
N ASP A 207 12.20 17.05 -16.16
CA ASP A 207 11.34 17.51 -15.07
C ASP A 207 12.06 18.62 -14.27
N HIS A 208 11.33 19.64 -13.82
CA HIS A 208 11.90 20.73 -13.04
C HIS A 208 12.18 20.27 -11.59
N THR A 209 13.42 19.87 -11.33
CA THR A 209 13.86 19.37 -10.02
C THR A 209 15.27 19.84 -9.66
N SER A 210 15.49 20.12 -8.39
CA SER A 210 16.81 20.38 -7.79
C SER A 210 17.78 19.21 -7.96
N LEU A 211 17.26 17.99 -8.16
CA LEU A 211 18.06 16.79 -8.40
C LEU A 211 18.88 16.87 -9.70
N ALA A 212 18.49 17.71 -10.66
CA ALA A 212 19.25 17.94 -11.89
C ALA A 212 20.57 18.69 -11.65
N LEU A 213 20.72 19.35 -10.49
CA LEU A 213 21.92 20.11 -10.11
C LEU A 213 22.93 19.26 -9.32
N VAL A 214 22.61 18.00 -9.06
CA VAL A 214 23.42 17.10 -8.22
C VAL A 214 24.30 16.22 -9.11
N ASP A 215 25.61 16.22 -8.87
CA ASP A 215 26.58 15.43 -9.66
C ASP A 215 26.29 13.92 -9.63
N LYS A 216 25.87 13.40 -8.46
CA LYS A 216 25.53 12.00 -8.27
C LYS A 216 24.29 11.85 -7.40
N ILE A 217 23.17 11.50 -8.04
CA ILE A 217 21.91 11.22 -7.35
C ILE A 217 22.04 9.89 -6.60
N ALA A 218 22.02 9.94 -5.26
CA ALA A 218 21.77 8.78 -4.41
C ALA A 218 20.43 8.95 -3.65
N ALA A 219 20.00 7.91 -2.94
CA ALA A 219 18.69 7.91 -2.28
C ALA A 219 18.59 9.06 -1.25
N LYS A 220 19.69 9.35 -0.53
CA LYS A 220 19.75 10.43 0.45
C LYS A 220 19.43 11.79 -0.18
N GLU A 221 19.98 12.08 -1.35
CA GLU A 221 19.77 13.34 -2.07
C GLU A 221 18.32 13.48 -2.52
N VAL A 222 17.66 12.38 -2.89
CA VAL A 222 16.21 12.37 -3.18
C VAL A 222 15.41 12.71 -1.93
N PHE A 223 15.72 12.11 -0.78
CA PHE A 223 15.02 12.44 0.47
C PHE A 223 15.31 13.86 0.95
N ASP A 224 16.55 14.33 0.82
CA ASP A 224 16.94 15.69 1.21
C ASP A 224 16.23 16.73 0.30
N ALA A 225 16.13 16.47 -1.00
CA ALA A 225 15.36 17.30 -1.93
C ALA A 225 13.86 17.30 -1.58
N ALA A 226 13.28 16.14 -1.25
CA ALA A 226 11.89 16.04 -0.82
C ALA A 226 11.63 16.84 0.47
N LYS A 227 12.53 16.75 1.47
CA LYS A 227 12.47 17.57 2.70
C LYS A 227 12.60 19.07 2.44
N ALA A 228 13.31 19.45 1.37
CA ALA A 228 13.43 20.83 0.91
C ALA A 228 12.22 21.31 0.09
N GLY A 229 11.21 20.48 -0.12
CA GLY A 229 9.98 20.83 -0.85
C GLY A 229 10.06 20.62 -2.37
N ASP A 230 11.02 19.85 -2.88
CA ASP A 230 11.10 19.49 -4.30
C ASP A 230 9.93 18.57 -4.69
N GLU A 231 9.02 19.05 -5.54
CA GLU A 231 7.81 18.33 -5.92
C GLU A 231 8.08 16.98 -6.60
N VAL A 232 9.14 16.89 -7.42
CA VAL A 232 9.52 15.66 -8.10
C VAL A 232 10.04 14.64 -7.10
N ALA A 233 10.89 15.07 -6.17
CA ALA A 233 11.41 14.23 -5.12
C ALA A 233 10.31 13.76 -4.16
N LEU A 234 9.39 14.64 -3.76
CA LEU A 234 8.21 14.31 -2.96
C LEU A 234 7.34 13.25 -3.66
N ARG A 235 7.06 13.41 -4.95
CA ARG A 235 6.31 12.42 -5.75
C ARG A 235 7.01 11.05 -5.77
N ILE A 236 8.34 11.02 -5.86
CA ILE A 236 9.12 9.78 -5.83
C ILE A 236 9.03 9.11 -4.46
N VAL A 237 9.21 9.87 -3.38
CA VAL A 237 9.12 9.37 -1.99
C VAL A 237 7.72 8.85 -1.68
N ASN A 238 6.68 9.62 -2.01
CA ASN A 238 5.28 9.23 -1.80
C ASN A 238 4.93 7.96 -2.58
N ARG A 239 5.43 7.83 -3.82
CA ARG A 239 5.26 6.61 -4.62
C ARG A 239 5.94 5.40 -3.98
N ALA A 240 7.16 5.56 -3.47
CA ALA A 240 7.87 4.49 -2.78
C ALA A 240 7.15 4.06 -1.49
N ALA A 241 6.65 5.02 -0.70
CA ALA A 241 5.88 4.76 0.52
C ALA A 241 4.55 4.07 0.23
N PHE A 242 3.79 4.55 -0.77
CA PHE A 242 2.50 3.98 -1.17
C PHE A 242 2.59 2.50 -1.53
N TYR A 243 3.54 2.11 -2.38
CA TYR A 243 3.69 0.71 -2.79
C TYR A 243 4.30 -0.16 -1.69
N LEU A 244 5.17 0.40 -0.83
CA LEU A 244 5.61 -0.30 0.37
C LEU A 244 4.41 -0.59 1.30
N GLY A 245 3.51 0.38 1.47
CA GLY A 245 2.29 0.22 2.24
C GLY A 245 1.34 -0.83 1.68
N LYS A 246 1.14 -0.87 0.36
CA LYS A 246 0.40 -1.97 -0.30
C LYS A 246 1.02 -3.34 -0.03
N SER A 247 2.35 -3.45 -0.08
CA SER A 247 3.05 -4.70 0.24
C SER A 247 2.79 -5.10 1.70
N MET A 248 2.93 -4.16 2.63
CA MET A 248 2.70 -4.39 4.07
C MET A 248 1.25 -4.78 4.35
N ALA A 249 0.27 -4.13 3.72
CA ALA A 249 -1.15 -4.48 3.85
C ALA A 249 -1.44 -5.90 3.34
N ALA A 250 -0.88 -6.29 2.20
CA ALA A 250 -1.00 -7.65 1.66
C ALA A 250 -0.38 -8.69 2.62
N VAL A 251 0.77 -8.39 3.21
CA VAL A 251 1.40 -9.26 4.21
C VAL A 251 0.58 -9.32 5.50
N ALA A 252 0.04 -8.19 5.96
CA ALA A 252 -0.81 -8.14 7.15
C ALA A 252 -2.05 -9.02 7.00
N ALA A 253 -2.68 -9.02 5.82
CA ALA A 253 -3.84 -9.88 5.54
C ALA A 253 -3.53 -11.38 5.62
N VAL A 254 -2.28 -11.79 5.39
CA VAL A 254 -1.86 -13.21 5.39
C VAL A 254 -1.28 -13.64 6.73
N ILE A 255 -0.47 -12.78 7.35
CA ILE A 255 0.35 -13.12 8.52
C ILE A 255 -0.23 -12.55 9.80
N ASN A 256 -0.98 -11.44 9.73
CA ASN A 256 -1.49 -10.70 10.87
C ASN A 256 -0.43 -10.45 11.96
N PRO A 257 0.71 -9.80 11.63
CA PRO A 257 1.75 -9.57 12.61
C PRO A 257 1.32 -8.51 13.63
N GLU A 258 1.87 -8.60 14.84
CA GLU A 258 1.71 -7.59 15.88
C GLU A 258 2.44 -6.29 15.53
N MET A 259 3.51 -6.38 14.73
CA MET A 259 4.35 -5.25 14.38
C MET A 259 5.04 -5.42 13.02
N PHE A 260 5.17 -4.30 12.29
CA PHE A 260 6.10 -4.17 11.18
C PHE A 260 7.32 -3.36 11.62
N ILE A 261 8.51 -3.84 11.27
CA ILE A 261 9.79 -3.19 11.54
C ILE A 261 10.40 -2.79 10.21
N ILE A 262 10.87 -1.55 10.09
CA ILE A 262 11.47 -1.05 8.84
C ILE A 262 12.90 -0.61 9.11
N GLY A 263 13.85 -1.43 8.66
CA GLY A 263 15.28 -1.19 8.75
C GLY A 263 15.90 -0.77 7.42
N GLY A 264 17.23 -0.62 7.43
CA GLY A 264 18.03 -0.34 6.24
C GLY A 264 18.42 1.12 6.05
N GLY A 265 19.20 1.40 5.00
CA GLY A 265 19.74 2.75 4.75
C GLY A 265 18.65 3.77 4.43
N VAL A 266 17.56 3.33 3.79
CA VAL A 266 16.43 4.19 3.41
C VAL A 266 15.55 4.55 4.62
N SER A 267 15.45 3.69 5.64
CA SER A 267 14.64 4.00 6.83
C SER A 267 15.17 5.19 7.64
N LYS A 268 16.46 5.53 7.48
CA LYS A 268 17.08 6.73 8.07
C LYS A 268 16.51 8.04 7.52
N ALA A 269 15.74 8.01 6.43
CA ALA A 269 15.02 9.18 5.95
C ALA A 269 14.01 9.72 6.97
N GLY A 270 13.57 8.88 7.92
CA GLY A 270 12.69 9.24 9.02
C GLY A 270 11.24 9.41 8.57
N ASN A 271 10.54 10.31 9.23
CA ASN A 271 9.10 10.48 9.07
C ASN A 271 8.65 10.83 7.66
N ILE A 272 9.49 11.36 6.76
CA ILE A 272 9.04 11.67 5.40
C ILE A 272 8.59 10.43 4.59
N LEU A 273 9.01 9.22 4.97
CA LEU A 273 8.50 7.98 4.37
C LEU A 273 7.12 7.58 4.95
N PHE A 274 6.70 8.21 6.06
CA PHE A 274 5.60 7.80 6.94
C PHE A 274 4.70 8.96 7.43
N ASP A 275 4.94 10.21 7.02
CA ASP A 275 4.27 11.41 7.51
C ASP A 275 2.83 11.46 6.99
N GLU A 276 1.98 12.21 7.70
CA GLU A 276 0.50 12.19 7.61
C GLU A 276 -0.08 12.38 6.19
N GLU A 277 0.63 13.01 5.25
CA GLU A 277 0.22 13.14 3.84
C GLU A 277 0.42 11.85 3.02
N GLY A 278 1.34 10.98 3.47
CA GLY A 278 1.55 9.60 3.00
C GLY A 278 0.74 8.62 3.85
N THR A 279 -0.51 8.95 4.12
CA THR A 279 -1.39 8.23 5.02
C THR A 279 -1.37 6.74 4.70
N PHE A 280 -0.86 5.94 5.64
CA PHE A 280 -1.28 4.56 5.81
C PHE A 280 -2.75 4.60 6.24
N MET A 281 -3.64 4.81 5.27
CA MET A 281 -5.00 4.35 5.41
C MET A 281 -4.92 2.83 5.34
N LEU A 282 -4.99 2.18 6.50
CA LEU A 282 -5.85 1.01 6.58
C LEU A 282 -7.25 1.54 6.22
N GLU A 283 -7.51 1.72 4.92
CA GLU A 283 -8.82 2.13 4.41
C GLU A 283 -9.73 0.92 4.65
N GLY A 284 -10.26 0.92 5.86
CA GLY A 284 -10.90 -0.18 6.54
C GLY A 284 -11.34 0.28 7.94
N GLU A 285 -11.62 1.58 8.12
CA GLU A 285 -12.62 1.97 9.12
C GLU A 285 -13.98 1.55 8.55
N VAL A 286 -14.34 0.30 8.80
CA VAL A 286 -15.72 -0.17 8.63
C VAL A 286 -16.49 0.31 9.85
N SER A 287 -17.36 1.30 9.63
CA SER A 287 -18.37 1.73 10.58
C SER A 287 -19.16 0.52 11.09
N PRO A 288 -19.38 0.36 12.41
CA PRO A 288 -20.21 -0.71 12.94
C PRO A 288 -21.68 -0.37 12.63
N GLY A 289 -22.16 -0.82 11.47
CA GLY A 289 -23.49 -0.52 11.00
C GLY A 289 -24.00 -1.54 9.97
N THR A 290 -24.81 -2.48 10.44
CA THR A 290 -25.64 -3.44 9.69
C THR A 290 -24.90 -4.63 9.03
N GLY A 291 -25.56 -5.80 9.02
CA GLY A 291 -24.95 -7.13 8.87
C GLY A 291 -23.99 -7.33 7.69
N ALA A 292 -22.98 -8.18 7.90
CA ALA A 292 -21.96 -8.44 6.91
C ALA A 292 -22.54 -9.00 5.60
N THR A 293 -22.10 -8.44 4.48
CA THR A 293 -22.55 -8.81 3.14
C THR A 293 -21.43 -9.50 2.38
N LEU A 294 -21.71 -10.71 1.89
CA LEU A 294 -20.81 -11.51 1.05
C LEU A 294 -21.36 -11.56 -0.38
N ILE A 295 -20.59 -11.07 -1.35
CA ILE A 295 -20.95 -11.14 -2.77
C ILE A 295 -20.06 -12.16 -3.46
N ILE A 296 -20.66 -13.07 -4.21
CA ILE A 296 -19.95 -14.00 -5.08
C ILE A 296 -20.10 -13.53 -6.51
N ILE A 297 -18.98 -13.22 -7.16
CA ILE A 297 -18.94 -12.83 -8.57
C ILE A 297 -18.54 -14.04 -9.39
N THR A 298 -19.38 -14.39 -10.37
CA THR A 298 -19.05 -15.43 -11.33
C THR A 298 -19.66 -15.11 -12.69
N GLY A 299 -19.49 -16.00 -13.67
CA GLY A 299 -20.10 -15.86 -14.99
C GLY A 299 -19.12 -16.11 -16.13
N MET A 300 -19.59 -15.86 -17.35
CA MET A 300 -18.88 -16.18 -18.58
C MET A 300 -17.52 -15.46 -18.65
N SER A 301 -16.52 -16.11 -19.22
CA SER A 301 -15.22 -15.48 -19.43
C SER A 301 -15.32 -14.39 -20.50
N GLY A 302 -14.83 -13.18 -20.17
CA GLY A 302 -15.02 -11.99 -21.01
C GLY A 302 -16.33 -11.23 -20.76
N ALA A 303 -17.17 -11.65 -19.81
CA ALA A 303 -18.40 -10.93 -19.45
C ALA A 303 -18.19 -9.70 -18.55
N GLY A 304 -16.94 -9.37 -18.17
CA GLY A 304 -16.63 -8.17 -17.39
C GLY A 304 -16.43 -8.39 -15.89
N LYS A 305 -16.07 -9.61 -15.45
CA LYS A 305 -15.77 -9.93 -14.04
C LYS A 305 -14.74 -8.97 -13.42
N THR A 306 -13.67 -8.66 -14.14
CA THR A 306 -12.63 -7.70 -13.68
C THR A 306 -13.18 -6.30 -13.45
N ILE A 307 -14.06 -5.82 -14.33
CA ILE A 307 -14.71 -4.50 -14.15
C ILE A 307 -15.62 -4.56 -12.92
N ALA A 308 -16.31 -5.68 -12.70
CA ALA A 308 -17.17 -5.86 -11.54
C ALA A 308 -16.40 -5.86 -10.22
N VAL A 309 -15.24 -6.52 -10.18
CA VAL A 309 -14.32 -6.49 -9.03
C VAL A 309 -13.88 -5.06 -8.76
N GLN A 310 -13.31 -4.37 -9.75
CA GLN A 310 -12.86 -2.98 -9.61
C GLN A 310 -13.99 -2.06 -9.12
N SER A 311 -15.21 -2.28 -9.61
CA SER A 311 -16.38 -1.48 -9.20
C SER A 311 -16.81 -1.75 -7.76
N LEU A 312 -16.57 -2.95 -7.23
CA LEU A 312 -16.86 -3.30 -5.83
C LEU A 312 -15.72 -2.89 -4.91
N GLU A 313 -14.46 -2.94 -5.36
CA GLU A 313 -13.31 -2.35 -4.66
C GLU A 313 -13.53 -0.84 -4.44
N ASP A 314 -13.99 -0.12 -5.47
CA ASP A 314 -14.37 1.29 -5.38
C ASP A 314 -15.51 1.55 -4.36
N LEU A 315 -16.31 0.54 -4.03
CA LEU A 315 -17.38 0.58 -3.03
C LEU A 315 -16.92 0.11 -1.63
N GLY A 316 -15.62 -0.16 -1.45
CA GLY A 316 -15.04 -0.61 -0.19
C GLY A 316 -15.25 -2.10 0.11
N PHE A 317 -15.56 -2.93 -0.90
CA PHE A 317 -15.57 -4.38 -0.73
C PHE A 317 -14.15 -4.93 -0.73
N PHE A 318 -13.84 -5.81 0.22
CA PHE A 318 -12.64 -6.63 0.17
C PHE A 318 -12.79 -7.69 -0.92
N CYS A 319 -12.12 -7.48 -2.05
CA CYS A 319 -12.25 -8.33 -3.23
C CYS A 319 -11.13 -9.36 -3.31
N VAL A 320 -11.49 -10.63 -3.55
CA VAL A 320 -10.53 -11.72 -3.76
C VAL A 320 -10.82 -12.39 -5.10
N ASP A 321 -9.85 -12.41 -6.01
CA ASP A 321 -9.99 -13.03 -7.33
C ASP A 321 -9.53 -14.51 -7.32
N ASN A 322 -10.17 -15.33 -8.17
CA ASN A 322 -9.83 -16.74 -8.39
C ASN A 322 -9.80 -17.61 -7.11
N LEU A 323 -10.77 -17.44 -6.20
CA LEU A 323 -10.83 -18.19 -4.95
C LEU A 323 -11.44 -19.60 -5.16
N PRO A 324 -10.79 -20.67 -4.68
CA PRO A 324 -11.40 -22.01 -4.62
C PRO A 324 -12.66 -22.02 -3.75
N PRO A 325 -13.78 -22.65 -4.20
CA PRO A 325 -15.03 -22.67 -3.47
C PRO A 325 -14.94 -23.23 -2.05
N VAL A 326 -14.06 -24.21 -1.83
CA VAL A 326 -13.83 -24.84 -0.52
C VAL A 326 -13.31 -23.88 0.56
N LEU A 327 -12.82 -22.69 0.18
CA LEU A 327 -12.34 -21.67 1.12
C LEU A 327 -13.43 -20.67 1.51
N ILE A 328 -14.57 -20.68 0.84
CA ILE A 328 -15.70 -19.77 1.12
C ILE A 328 -16.17 -19.87 2.58
N PRO A 329 -16.33 -21.07 3.19
CA PRO A 329 -16.70 -21.18 4.60
C PRO A 329 -15.70 -20.53 5.55
N LYS A 330 -14.39 -20.61 5.24
CA LYS A 330 -13.34 -20.00 6.05
C LYS A 330 -13.39 -18.48 6.00
N PHE A 331 -13.73 -17.90 4.85
CA PHE A 331 -14.00 -16.47 4.76
C PHE A 331 -15.24 -16.05 5.56
N ALA A 332 -16.30 -16.85 5.54
CA ALA A 332 -17.48 -16.60 6.38
C ALA A 332 -17.16 -16.64 7.88
N GLU A 333 -16.38 -17.63 8.33
CA GLU A 333 -15.87 -17.70 9.72
C GLU A 333 -15.11 -16.42 10.11
N LEU A 334 -14.21 -15.95 9.24
CA LEU A 334 -13.42 -14.73 9.48
C LEU A 334 -14.30 -13.48 9.55
N ILE A 335 -15.29 -13.36 8.67
CA ILE A 335 -16.25 -12.25 8.67
C ILE A 335 -17.01 -12.20 10.00
N GLU A 336 -17.50 -13.34 10.50
CA GLU A 336 -18.23 -13.41 11.77
C GLU A 336 -17.32 -13.15 12.98
N GLN A 337 -16.11 -13.72 13.01
CA GLN A 337 -15.12 -13.51 14.07
C GLN A 337 -14.59 -12.06 14.11
N SER A 338 -14.69 -11.33 13.01
CA SER A 338 -14.25 -9.92 12.93
C SER A 338 -15.17 -8.96 13.68
N ASN A 339 -16.33 -9.41 14.19
CA ASN A 339 -17.27 -8.64 15.01
C ASN A 339 -17.68 -7.29 14.37
N GLY A 340 -17.84 -7.28 13.04
CA GLY A 340 -18.23 -6.11 12.24
C GLY A 340 -17.08 -5.32 11.62
N LYS A 341 -15.82 -5.70 11.84
CA LYS A 341 -14.64 -5.05 11.21
C LYS A 341 -14.49 -5.40 9.73
N ILE A 342 -14.98 -6.56 9.29
CA ILE A 342 -15.03 -6.96 7.89
C ILE A 342 -16.51 -7.04 7.47
N GLY A 343 -17.06 -5.91 6.99
CA GLY A 343 -18.49 -5.81 6.67
C GLY A 343 -18.86 -6.16 5.23
N LYS A 344 -17.94 -6.03 4.27
CA LYS A 344 -18.23 -6.12 2.83
C LYS A 344 -17.14 -6.94 2.13
N VAL A 345 -17.46 -8.15 1.67
CA VAL A 345 -16.51 -9.05 0.98
C VAL A 345 -17.06 -9.46 -0.38
N ALA A 346 -16.21 -9.43 -1.41
CA ALA A 346 -16.55 -9.93 -2.74
C ALA A 346 -15.56 -11.02 -3.17
N LEU A 347 -16.07 -12.20 -3.54
CA LEU A 347 -15.28 -13.35 -3.94
C LEU A 347 -15.54 -13.67 -5.41
N VAL A 348 -14.50 -13.61 -6.24
CA VAL A 348 -14.61 -14.06 -7.62
C VAL A 348 -14.31 -15.55 -7.68
N ILE A 349 -15.24 -16.29 -8.27
CA ILE A 349 -15.12 -17.73 -8.40
C ILE A 349 -15.09 -18.09 -9.88
N ASP A 350 -13.93 -18.55 -10.34
CA ASP A 350 -13.73 -19.08 -11.68
C ASP A 350 -13.87 -20.61 -11.65
N LEU A 351 -15.04 -21.09 -12.10
CA LEU A 351 -15.43 -22.49 -11.98
C LEU A 351 -15.02 -23.24 -13.23
N ARG A 352 -13.74 -23.62 -13.29
CA ARG A 352 -13.18 -24.44 -14.37
C ARG A 352 -13.26 -25.92 -14.00
N GLY A 353 -14.46 -26.46 -13.92
CA GLY A 353 -14.71 -27.89 -13.72
C GLY A 353 -16.03 -28.19 -13.00
N ARG A 354 -16.62 -29.37 -13.26
CA ARG A 354 -17.88 -29.79 -12.60
C ARG A 354 -17.71 -30.03 -11.09
N GLU A 355 -16.54 -30.51 -10.65
CA GLU A 355 -16.24 -30.75 -9.24
C GLU A 355 -16.29 -29.45 -8.40
N PHE A 356 -15.97 -28.31 -9.01
CA PHE A 356 -16.01 -27.01 -8.35
C PHE A 356 -17.43 -26.51 -8.09
N PHE A 357 -18.43 -26.94 -8.87
CA PHE A 357 -19.83 -26.56 -8.66
C PHE A 357 -20.43 -27.23 -7.42
N THR A 358 -20.21 -28.54 -7.27
CA THR A 358 -20.66 -29.28 -6.10
C THR A 358 -20.05 -28.68 -4.83
N ALA A 359 -18.73 -28.41 -4.86
CA ALA A 359 -18.03 -27.76 -3.75
C ALA A 359 -18.57 -26.35 -3.44
N LEU A 360 -18.93 -25.56 -4.46
CA LEU A 360 -19.54 -24.24 -4.26
C LEU A 360 -20.92 -24.34 -3.62
N SER A 361 -21.76 -25.24 -4.11
CA SER A 361 -23.11 -25.46 -3.56
C SER A 361 -23.07 -25.94 -2.11
N GLU A 362 -22.18 -26.88 -1.80
CA GLU A 362 -21.93 -27.34 -0.42
C GLU A 362 -21.45 -26.21 0.48
N SER A 363 -20.51 -25.39 -0.01
CA SER A 363 -19.98 -24.25 0.74
C SER A 363 -21.03 -23.18 1.02
N LEU A 364 -21.90 -22.90 0.04
CA LEU A 364 -23.01 -21.96 0.18
C LEU A 364 -24.08 -22.45 1.15
N ASN A 365 -24.43 -23.73 1.10
CA ASN A 365 -25.36 -24.33 2.06
C ASN A 365 -24.78 -24.31 3.47
N TYR A 366 -23.50 -24.64 3.62
CA TYR A 366 -22.79 -24.53 4.89
C TYR A 366 -22.84 -23.09 5.44
N ILE A 367 -22.62 -22.08 4.60
CA ILE A 367 -22.76 -20.68 5.04
C ILE A 367 -24.17 -20.40 5.54
N LYS A 368 -25.18 -20.80 4.76
CA LYS A 368 -26.59 -20.54 5.05
C LYS A 368 -27.08 -21.22 6.34
N ASP A 369 -26.55 -22.40 6.63
CA ASP A 369 -26.95 -23.20 7.79
C ASP A 369 -26.20 -22.80 9.07
N HIS A 370 -24.98 -22.24 8.95
CA HIS A 370 -24.10 -21.97 10.09
C HIS A 370 -23.86 -20.48 10.40
N PHE A 371 -24.16 -19.56 9.49
CA PHE A 371 -23.84 -18.13 9.64
C PHE A 371 -25.03 -17.23 9.32
N THR A 372 -25.06 -16.05 9.93
CA THR A 372 -26.11 -15.03 9.69
C THR A 372 -25.72 -14.04 8.57
N ILE A 373 -24.84 -14.46 7.66
CA ILE A 373 -24.25 -13.60 6.61
C ILE A 373 -25.18 -13.58 5.39
N HIS A 374 -25.45 -12.40 4.84
CA HIS A 374 -26.22 -12.28 3.60
C HIS A 374 -25.31 -12.56 2.40
N CYS A 375 -25.53 -13.70 1.74
CA CYS A 375 -24.77 -14.10 0.55
C CYS A 375 -25.56 -13.79 -0.73
N GLU A 376 -24.99 -13.00 -1.64
CA GLU A 376 -25.54 -12.74 -2.98
C GLU A 376 -24.63 -13.30 -4.08
N ILE A 377 -25.20 -13.89 -5.12
CA ILE A 377 -24.46 -14.35 -6.31
C ILE A 377 -24.75 -13.42 -7.48
N LEU A 378 -23.72 -12.72 -7.94
CA LEU A 378 -23.71 -11.90 -9.15
C LEU A 378 -23.13 -12.68 -10.33
N PHE A 379 -23.98 -13.03 -11.29
CA PHE A 379 -23.59 -13.72 -12.51
C PHE A 379 -23.49 -12.77 -13.70
N LEU A 380 -22.33 -12.69 -14.34
CA LEU A 380 -22.10 -11.87 -15.53
C LEU A 380 -22.21 -12.72 -16.79
N ASP A 381 -23.08 -12.30 -17.72
CA ASP A 381 -23.29 -12.98 -18.99
C ASP A 381 -23.18 -12.01 -20.17
N ALA A 382 -22.91 -12.53 -21.35
CA ALA A 382 -23.02 -11.83 -22.62
C ALA A 382 -23.29 -12.84 -23.74
N THR A 383 -23.78 -12.36 -24.89
CA THR A 383 -24.00 -13.22 -26.06
C THR A 383 -22.68 -13.80 -26.57
N ASP A 384 -22.75 -15.00 -27.14
CA ASP A 384 -21.57 -15.70 -27.67
C ASP A 384 -20.80 -14.84 -28.69
N SER A 385 -21.49 -14.08 -29.54
CA SER A 385 -20.88 -13.19 -30.52
C SER A 385 -20.04 -12.09 -29.86
N VAL A 386 -20.53 -11.48 -28.79
CA VAL A 386 -19.82 -10.42 -28.04
C VAL A 386 -18.63 -11.00 -27.29
N LEU A 387 -18.79 -12.16 -26.65
CA LEU A 387 -17.70 -12.83 -25.95
C LEU A 387 -16.57 -13.22 -26.91
N VAL A 388 -16.90 -13.77 -28.09
CA VAL A 388 -15.91 -14.06 -29.14
C VAL A 388 -15.17 -12.80 -29.57
N GLN A 389 -15.87 -11.67 -29.73
CA GLN A 389 -15.23 -10.41 -30.09
C GLN A 389 -14.24 -9.92 -29.01
N ARG A 390 -14.66 -9.92 -27.74
CA ARG A 390 -13.79 -9.51 -26.60
C ARG A 390 -12.56 -10.43 -26.45
N TYR A 391 -12.70 -11.72 -26.72
CA TYR A 391 -11.57 -12.66 -26.76
C TYR A 391 -10.60 -12.36 -27.90
N LYS A 392 -11.10 -12.01 -29.08
CA LYS A 392 -10.26 -11.59 -30.22
C LYS A 392 -9.52 -10.29 -29.93
N GLU A 393 -10.18 -9.32 -29.30
CA GLU A 393 -9.59 -8.03 -28.90
C GLU A 393 -8.48 -8.21 -27.84
N SER A 394 -8.72 -9.06 -26.83
CA SER A 394 -7.72 -9.35 -25.79
C SER A 394 -6.60 -10.30 -26.24
N ARG A 395 -6.70 -10.90 -27.43
CA ARG A 395 -5.77 -11.89 -28.00
C ARG A 395 -5.49 -13.09 -27.07
N ARG A 396 -6.37 -13.37 -26.10
CA ARG A 396 -6.23 -14.47 -25.15
C ARG A 396 -6.81 -15.76 -25.73
N ARG A 397 -6.19 -16.90 -25.42
CA ARG A 397 -6.75 -18.23 -25.74
C ARG A 397 -7.84 -18.59 -24.74
N HIS A 398 -8.84 -19.35 -25.17
CA HIS A 398 -9.91 -19.79 -24.29
C HIS A 398 -9.44 -20.99 -23.43
N PRO A 399 -9.58 -20.95 -22.08
CA PRO A 399 -9.05 -22.00 -21.19
C PRO A 399 -9.58 -23.41 -21.47
N LEU A 400 -10.87 -23.53 -21.81
CA LEU A 400 -11.53 -24.81 -22.14
C LEU A 400 -11.36 -25.26 -23.61
N ALA A 401 -10.74 -24.43 -24.45
CA ALA A 401 -10.46 -24.74 -25.85
C ALA A 401 -9.10 -24.15 -26.27
N PRO A 402 -7.98 -24.60 -25.66
CA PRO A 402 -6.66 -24.01 -25.86
C PRO A 402 -6.12 -24.17 -27.30
N GLU A 403 -6.59 -25.18 -28.03
CA GLU A 403 -6.27 -25.44 -29.45
C GLU A 403 -7.51 -25.35 -30.36
N GLY A 404 -8.68 -24.99 -29.82
CA GLY A 404 -9.96 -24.93 -30.54
C GLY A 404 -10.42 -23.51 -30.86
N MET A 405 -11.60 -23.38 -31.48
CA MET A 405 -12.19 -22.06 -31.70
C MET A 405 -12.71 -21.50 -30.36
N PRO A 406 -12.59 -20.17 -30.10
CA PRO A 406 -13.11 -19.56 -28.88
C PRO A 406 -14.60 -19.82 -28.64
N LEU A 407 -15.39 -19.94 -29.72
CA LEU A 407 -16.81 -20.24 -29.66
C LEU A 407 -17.10 -21.61 -29.02
N ASP A 408 -16.27 -22.62 -29.29
CA ASP A 408 -16.45 -23.96 -28.72
C ASP A 408 -16.20 -23.93 -27.21
N GLY A 409 -15.16 -23.20 -26.79
CA GLY A 409 -14.86 -22.95 -25.38
C GLY A 409 -15.99 -22.21 -24.65
N ILE A 410 -16.55 -21.16 -25.26
CA ILE A 410 -17.67 -20.38 -24.71
C ILE A 410 -18.92 -21.25 -24.55
N ARG A 411 -19.23 -22.12 -25.52
CA ARG A 411 -20.38 -23.03 -25.43
C ARG A 411 -20.21 -24.07 -24.32
N LEU A 412 -19.00 -24.61 -24.15
CA LEU A 412 -18.69 -25.52 -23.05
C LEU A 412 -18.82 -24.83 -21.70
N GLU A 413 -18.26 -23.62 -21.56
CA GLU A 413 -18.36 -22.80 -20.34
C GLU A 413 -19.82 -22.50 -20.00
N ARG A 414 -20.64 -22.12 -21.01
CA ARG A 414 -22.06 -21.83 -20.82
C ARG A 414 -22.83 -23.04 -20.30
N LYS A 415 -22.58 -24.22 -20.87
CA LYS A 415 -23.19 -25.48 -20.43
C LYS A 415 -22.76 -25.86 -19.00
N MET A 416 -21.53 -25.54 -18.60
CA MET A 416 -21.03 -25.80 -17.25
C MET A 416 -21.59 -24.82 -16.21
N LEU A 417 -21.81 -23.57 -16.59
CA LEU A 417 -22.28 -22.50 -15.70
C LEU A 417 -23.80 -22.32 -15.67
N GLU A 418 -24.55 -23.12 -16.44
CA GLU A 418 -26.01 -22.98 -16.57
C GLU A 418 -26.74 -23.16 -15.23
N GLU A 419 -26.32 -24.14 -14.43
CA GLU A 419 -26.88 -24.39 -13.10
C GLU A 419 -26.59 -23.24 -12.11
N LEU A 420 -25.45 -22.57 -12.26
CA LEU A 420 -25.08 -21.40 -11.45
C LEU A 420 -25.83 -20.15 -11.86
N LYS A 421 -26.02 -19.96 -13.17
CA LYS A 421 -26.82 -18.87 -13.69
C LYS A 421 -28.26 -18.96 -13.14
N ASN A 422 -28.81 -20.17 -13.00
CA ASN A 422 -30.15 -20.39 -12.46
C ASN A 422 -30.24 -20.19 -10.94
N SER A 423 -29.15 -20.41 -10.20
CA SER A 423 -29.06 -20.17 -8.75
C SER A 423 -28.54 -18.78 -8.39
N ALA A 424 -28.14 -17.97 -9.39
CA ALA A 424 -27.64 -16.63 -9.18
C ALA A 424 -28.74 -15.71 -8.65
N THR A 425 -28.42 -14.96 -7.60
CA THR A 425 -29.28 -13.89 -7.08
C THR A 425 -29.56 -12.84 -8.15
N GLN A 426 -28.57 -12.55 -8.98
CA GLN A 426 -28.71 -11.61 -10.08
C GLN A 426 -27.87 -12.02 -11.29
N VAL A 427 -28.48 -11.88 -12.48
CA VAL A 427 -27.79 -12.06 -13.76
C VAL A 427 -27.69 -10.70 -14.46
N LEU A 428 -26.48 -10.24 -14.75
CA LEU A 428 -26.22 -9.03 -15.52
C LEU A 428 -25.78 -9.38 -16.95
N ASN A 429 -26.57 -8.94 -17.92
CA ASN A 429 -26.25 -9.07 -19.34
C ASN A 429 -25.42 -7.88 -19.82
N THR A 430 -24.14 -8.12 -20.11
CA THR A 430 -23.17 -7.09 -20.51
C THR A 430 -23.00 -6.96 -22.02
N SER A 431 -23.85 -7.61 -22.82
CA SER A 431 -23.69 -7.69 -24.29
C SER A 431 -23.64 -6.33 -24.97
N THR A 432 -24.45 -5.38 -24.51
CA THR A 432 -24.56 -4.03 -25.07
C THR A 432 -23.96 -2.94 -24.18
N MET A 433 -23.36 -3.33 -23.05
CA MET A 433 -22.84 -2.40 -22.05
C MET A 433 -21.38 -2.04 -22.34
N LYS A 434 -21.07 -0.74 -22.27
CA LYS A 434 -19.69 -0.25 -22.18
C LYS A 434 -19.15 -0.48 -20.75
N PRO A 435 -17.82 -0.56 -20.56
CA PRO A 435 -17.21 -0.72 -19.23
C PRO A 435 -17.72 0.28 -18.18
N ALA A 436 -17.83 1.55 -18.54
CA ALA A 436 -18.35 2.60 -17.64
C ALA A 436 -19.80 2.34 -17.23
N GLN A 437 -20.65 1.85 -18.14
CA GLN A 437 -22.05 1.54 -17.85
C GLN A 437 -22.19 0.31 -16.95
N LEU A 438 -21.33 -0.69 -17.13
CA LEU A 438 -21.26 -1.84 -16.23
C LEU A 438 -20.85 -1.41 -14.83
N LYS A 439 -19.82 -0.56 -14.72
CA LYS A 439 -19.36 0.04 -13.46
C LYS A 439 -20.49 0.79 -12.76
N GLU A 440 -21.15 1.71 -13.45
CA GLU A 440 -22.29 2.47 -12.93
C GLU A 440 -23.45 1.54 -12.49
N ARG A 441 -23.73 0.47 -13.25
CA ARG A 441 -24.78 -0.49 -12.89
C ARG A 441 -24.45 -1.28 -11.62
N ILE A 442 -23.18 -1.61 -11.40
CA ILE A 442 -22.72 -2.29 -10.19
C ILE A 442 -22.71 -1.33 -9.01
N ILE A 443 -22.16 -0.12 -9.21
CA ILE A 443 -22.18 0.95 -8.20
C ILE A 443 -23.62 1.25 -7.77
N SER A 444 -24.54 1.51 -8.69
CA SER A 444 -25.95 1.80 -8.36
C SER A 444 -26.65 0.66 -7.61
N ARG A 445 -26.29 -0.61 -7.86
CA ARG A 445 -26.91 -1.77 -7.21
C ARG A 445 -26.40 -1.99 -5.79
N PHE A 446 -25.10 -1.84 -5.58
CA PHE A 446 -24.43 -2.18 -4.32
C PHE A 446 -24.11 -0.93 -3.46
N SER A 447 -24.31 0.28 -3.98
CA SER A 447 -24.35 1.54 -3.21
C SER A 447 -25.57 1.65 -2.30
N HIS A 448 -26.60 0.81 -2.49
CA HIS A 448 -27.74 0.74 -1.57
C HIS A 448 -27.37 0.31 -0.14
N LEU A 449 -26.13 -0.11 0.10
CA LEU A 449 -25.64 -0.47 1.43
C LEU A 449 -25.19 0.74 2.27
N GLU A 450 -24.85 1.90 1.68
CA GLU A 450 -24.60 3.13 2.45
C GLU A 450 -24.98 4.37 1.62
N SER A 451 -25.80 5.25 2.21
CA SER A 451 -26.11 6.58 1.65
C SER A 451 -24.83 7.41 1.55
N HIS A 452 -24.20 7.48 0.38
CA HIS A 452 -23.09 8.42 0.18
C HIS A 452 -23.59 9.86 0.37
N MET A 453 -23.14 10.51 1.45
CA MET A 453 -23.26 11.95 1.64
C MET A 453 -22.28 12.64 0.69
N LEU A 454 -22.75 13.68 -0.02
CA LEU A 454 -21.89 14.50 -0.86
C LEU A 454 -20.98 15.35 0.05
N SER A 455 -19.67 15.34 -0.19
CA SER A 455 -18.72 16.20 0.55
C SER A 455 -18.70 17.60 -0.05
N VAL A 456 -18.96 18.63 0.74
CA VAL A 456 -18.98 20.04 0.31
C VAL A 456 -17.87 20.78 1.05
N ASN A 457 -16.81 21.16 0.33
CA ASN A 457 -15.65 21.86 0.87
C ASN A 457 -15.74 23.35 0.55
N ILE A 458 -15.79 24.21 1.58
CA ILE A 458 -15.88 25.65 1.43
C ILE A 458 -14.53 26.26 1.80
N THR A 459 -13.83 26.83 0.82
CA THR A 459 -12.50 27.41 1.03
C THR A 459 -12.51 28.91 0.84
N SER A 460 -11.95 29.66 1.80
CA SER A 460 -11.77 31.11 1.68
C SER A 460 -10.37 31.43 1.14
N PHE A 461 -10.26 32.36 0.19
CA PHE A 461 -8.98 32.72 -0.40
C PHE A 461 -8.84 34.21 -0.75
N GLY A 462 -7.61 34.64 -0.99
CA GLY A 462 -7.26 35.98 -1.47
C GLY A 462 -6.94 35.99 -2.96
N PHE A 463 -7.62 36.82 -3.76
CA PHE A 463 -7.32 36.99 -5.19
C PHE A 463 -5.87 37.46 -5.44
N LYS A 464 -5.24 38.17 -4.47
CA LYS A 464 -3.81 38.52 -4.57
C LYS A 464 -2.88 37.30 -4.61
N TYR A 465 -3.37 36.14 -4.17
CA TYR A 465 -2.63 34.87 -4.11
C TYR A 465 -3.10 33.84 -5.15
N GLY A 466 -3.95 34.25 -6.10
CA GLY A 466 -4.52 33.37 -7.13
C GLY A 466 -5.80 32.65 -6.69
N ILE A 467 -6.55 32.13 -7.65
CA ILE A 467 -7.76 31.33 -7.38
C ILE A 467 -7.33 29.88 -7.06
N PRO A 468 -7.96 29.16 -6.11
CA PRO A 468 -7.69 27.74 -5.91
C PRO A 468 -7.93 26.98 -7.21
N ILE A 469 -6.93 26.19 -7.64
CA ILE A 469 -6.96 25.48 -8.93
C ILE A 469 -7.99 24.35 -8.97
N ASP A 470 -8.41 23.92 -7.78
CA ASP A 470 -9.33 22.83 -7.49
C ASP A 470 -10.76 23.32 -7.18
N ALA A 471 -11.02 24.63 -7.21
CA ALA A 471 -12.36 25.15 -6.96
C ALA A 471 -13.32 24.87 -8.14
N ASP A 472 -14.41 24.15 -7.86
CA ASP A 472 -15.52 23.94 -8.82
C ASP A 472 -16.34 25.21 -9.01
N LEU A 473 -16.59 25.94 -7.92
CA LEU A 473 -17.35 27.18 -7.88
C LEU A 473 -16.52 28.28 -7.23
N VAL A 474 -16.54 29.49 -7.81
CA VAL A 474 -15.79 30.64 -7.28
C VAL A 474 -16.68 31.87 -7.18
N PHE A 475 -16.74 32.46 -5.99
CA PHE A 475 -17.53 33.66 -5.71
C PHE A 475 -16.66 34.82 -5.25
N ASP A 476 -16.73 35.93 -5.98
CA ASP A 476 -16.01 37.16 -5.64
C ASP A 476 -16.83 38.03 -4.68
N VAL A 477 -16.31 38.21 -3.46
CA VAL A 477 -16.94 39.05 -2.42
C VAL A 477 -16.21 40.37 -2.18
N ARG A 478 -15.35 40.81 -3.12
CA ARG A 478 -14.62 42.09 -3.02
C ARG A 478 -15.52 43.32 -3.06
N PHE A 479 -16.76 43.18 -3.53
CA PHE A 479 -17.76 44.25 -3.55
C PHE A 479 -18.35 44.56 -2.16
N LEU A 480 -18.23 43.65 -1.19
CA LEU A 480 -18.76 43.87 0.16
C LEU A 480 -17.95 44.92 0.93
N PRO A 481 -18.58 45.66 1.87
CA PRO A 481 -17.91 46.67 2.69
C PRO A 481 -16.64 46.12 3.36
N ASN A 482 -15.54 46.85 3.22
CA ASN A 482 -14.21 46.34 3.56
C ASN A 482 -13.84 46.66 5.03
N PRO A 483 -13.65 45.64 5.90
CA PRO A 483 -13.28 45.86 7.30
C PRO A 483 -11.85 46.41 7.48
N HIS A 484 -11.01 46.32 6.44
CA HIS A 484 -9.61 46.74 6.47
C HIS A 484 -9.40 48.23 6.81
N TYR A 485 -10.39 49.09 6.54
CA TYR A 485 -10.30 50.53 6.83
C TYR A 485 -10.62 50.88 8.30
N ILE A 486 -10.95 49.88 9.12
CA ILE A 486 -11.25 50.06 10.53
C ILE A 486 -10.06 49.56 11.33
N GLU A 487 -9.40 50.46 12.02
CA GLU A 487 -8.09 50.24 12.67
C GLU A 487 -8.09 49.03 13.60
N HIS A 488 -9.14 48.86 14.41
CA HIS A 488 -9.26 47.74 15.36
C HIS A 488 -9.70 46.41 14.71
N LEU A 489 -10.27 46.41 13.51
CA LEU A 489 -10.70 45.19 12.79
C LEU A 489 -9.64 44.69 11.81
N ARG A 490 -8.77 45.59 11.32
CA ARG A 490 -7.70 45.29 10.37
C ARG A 490 -6.79 44.11 10.79
N PRO A 491 -6.33 43.97 12.05
CA PRO A 491 -5.44 42.86 12.43
C PRO A 491 -6.16 41.51 12.50
N ASN A 492 -7.48 41.51 12.70
CA ASN A 492 -8.28 40.31 12.97
C ASN A 492 -8.71 39.57 11.69
N THR A 493 -9.16 38.32 11.82
CA THR A 493 -9.68 37.50 10.72
C THR A 493 -11.21 37.46 10.75
N GLY A 494 -11.85 36.99 9.68
CA GLY A 494 -13.30 36.78 9.64
C GLY A 494 -13.85 35.74 10.62
N GLN A 495 -12.97 35.00 11.33
CA GLN A 495 -13.35 34.12 12.44
C GLN A 495 -13.55 34.88 13.76
N ASN A 496 -12.98 36.07 13.87
CA ASN A 496 -13.20 36.95 15.02
C ASN A 496 -14.61 37.54 14.98
N SER A 497 -15.30 37.54 16.13
CA SER A 497 -16.68 38.02 16.28
C SER A 497 -16.89 39.42 15.72
N ASP A 498 -15.98 40.36 15.98
CA ASP A 498 -16.16 41.76 15.62
C ASP A 498 -16.05 41.97 14.10
N VAL A 499 -15.16 41.22 13.45
CA VAL A 499 -15.03 41.21 11.99
C VAL A 499 -16.23 40.52 11.35
N TYR A 500 -16.66 39.39 11.93
CA TYR A 500 -17.82 38.64 11.46
C TYR A 500 -19.09 39.49 11.52
N GLU A 501 -19.40 40.09 12.67
CA GLU A 501 -20.55 40.99 12.85
C GLU A 501 -20.48 42.20 11.93
N TYR A 502 -19.29 42.79 11.77
CA TYR A 502 -19.10 43.89 10.83
C TYR A 502 -19.41 43.49 9.39
N VAL A 503 -19.02 42.30 8.94
CA VAL A 503 -19.32 41.83 7.58
C VAL A 503 -20.82 41.51 7.43
N MET A 504 -21.42 40.89 8.46
CA MET A 504 -22.80 40.42 8.42
C MET A 504 -23.85 41.53 8.59
N LYS A 505 -23.54 42.67 9.23
CA LYS A 505 -24.54 43.73 9.48
C LYS A 505 -25.08 44.44 8.24
N TRP A 506 -24.41 44.32 7.08
CA TRP A 506 -24.74 45.08 5.88
C TRP A 506 -25.88 44.43 5.09
N PRO A 507 -26.88 45.21 4.62
CA PRO A 507 -27.99 44.69 3.81
C PRO A 507 -27.54 43.96 2.55
N GLU A 508 -26.46 44.43 1.91
CA GLU A 508 -25.89 43.86 0.70
C GLU A 508 -25.29 42.47 0.97
N THR A 509 -24.63 42.30 2.12
CA THR A 509 -24.10 41.00 2.55
C THR A 509 -25.24 40.00 2.74
N GLN A 510 -26.31 40.40 3.45
CA GLN A 510 -27.47 39.53 3.69
C GLN A 510 -28.17 39.14 2.38
N ALA A 511 -28.40 40.12 1.49
CA ALA A 511 -29.01 39.87 0.19
C ALA A 511 -28.16 38.93 -0.69
N PHE A 512 -26.83 39.07 -0.65
CA PHE A 512 -25.91 38.17 -1.35
C PHE A 512 -25.99 36.75 -0.78
N LEU A 513 -25.92 36.60 0.54
CA LEU A 513 -25.97 35.30 1.22
C LEU A 513 -27.27 34.54 0.92
N THR A 514 -28.42 35.23 0.90
CA THR A 514 -29.70 34.61 0.54
C THR A 514 -29.67 34.03 -0.89
N LYS A 515 -29.15 34.80 -1.85
CA LYS A 515 -29.07 34.35 -3.26
C LYS A 515 -28.06 33.22 -3.43
N LEU A 516 -26.93 33.32 -2.75
CA LEU A 516 -25.88 32.30 -2.80
C LEU A 516 -26.38 30.98 -2.21
N LEU A 517 -27.01 31.02 -1.03
CA LEU A 517 -27.58 29.82 -0.42
C LEU A 517 -28.66 29.17 -1.28
N ASP A 518 -29.58 29.96 -1.84
CA ASP A 518 -30.62 29.44 -2.76
C ASP A 518 -30.00 28.71 -3.96
N MET A 519 -28.97 29.30 -4.55
CA MET A 519 -28.24 28.70 -5.66
C MET A 519 -27.47 27.44 -5.24
N LEU A 520 -26.83 27.43 -4.07
CA LEU A 520 -26.12 26.25 -3.57
C LEU A 520 -27.08 25.11 -3.24
N HIS A 521 -28.24 25.39 -2.63
CA HIS A 521 -29.29 24.41 -2.41
C HIS A 521 -29.83 23.81 -3.71
N PHE A 522 -29.84 24.60 -4.80
CA PHE A 522 -30.19 24.08 -6.12
C PHE A 522 -29.07 23.22 -6.73
N LEU A 523 -27.81 23.66 -6.66
CA LEU A 523 -26.68 23.02 -7.36
C LEU A 523 -26.18 21.74 -6.68
N ILE A 524 -26.06 21.72 -5.34
CA ILE A 524 -25.50 20.60 -4.58
C ILE A 524 -26.23 19.28 -4.90
N PRO A 525 -27.58 19.20 -4.91
CA PRO A 525 -28.29 17.99 -5.31
C PRO A 525 -28.06 17.57 -6.78
N GLN A 526 -27.79 18.52 -7.68
CA GLN A 526 -27.50 18.21 -9.08
C GLN A 526 -26.11 17.60 -9.24
N TYR A 527 -25.10 18.13 -8.53
CA TYR A 527 -23.76 17.52 -8.49
C TYR A 527 -23.79 16.10 -7.92
N ARG A 528 -24.61 15.86 -6.89
CA ARG A 528 -24.83 14.50 -6.36
C ARG A 528 -25.42 13.56 -7.41
N LYS A 529 -26.42 14.02 -8.17
CA LYS A 529 -27.03 13.23 -9.26
C LYS A 529 -26.08 12.96 -10.42
N GLU A 530 -25.16 13.89 -10.69
CA GLU A 530 -24.08 13.71 -11.66
C GLU A 530 -23.03 12.69 -11.20
N GLY A 531 -23.03 12.32 -9.91
CA GLY A 531 -22.10 11.37 -9.33
C GLY A 531 -20.82 12.01 -8.80
N LYS A 532 -20.79 13.32 -8.57
CA LYS A 532 -19.68 13.94 -7.83
C LYS A 532 -19.66 13.43 -6.40
N SER A 533 -18.49 13.00 -5.93
CA SER A 533 -18.23 12.64 -4.54
C SER A 533 -17.89 13.87 -3.67
N GLN A 534 -17.40 14.94 -4.30
CA GLN A 534 -17.02 16.19 -3.65
C GLN A 534 -17.33 17.42 -4.52
N VAL A 535 -17.57 18.56 -3.87
CA VAL A 535 -17.70 19.89 -4.51
C VAL A 535 -16.90 20.91 -3.71
N ILE A 536 -16.01 21.66 -4.38
CA ILE A 536 -15.17 22.69 -3.77
C ILE A 536 -15.71 24.09 -4.13
N ILE A 537 -16.08 24.86 -3.11
CA ILE A 537 -16.64 26.21 -3.21
C ILE A 537 -15.62 27.22 -2.69
N GLY A 538 -15.01 27.98 -3.61
CA GLY A 538 -14.08 29.06 -3.31
C GLY A 538 -14.77 30.40 -3.06
N ILE A 539 -14.55 31.01 -1.91
CA ILE A 539 -14.98 32.39 -1.59
C ILE A 539 -13.76 33.31 -1.60
N GLY A 540 -13.72 34.25 -2.54
CA GLY A 540 -12.57 35.11 -2.77
C GLY A 540 -12.77 36.55 -2.30
N CYS A 541 -11.85 37.08 -1.49
CA CYS A 541 -11.71 38.53 -1.28
C CYS A 541 -10.30 39.01 -1.69
N THR A 542 -9.94 40.28 -1.49
CA THR A 542 -8.62 40.75 -1.95
C THR A 542 -7.48 40.02 -1.25
N GLY A 543 -7.54 39.92 0.09
CA GLY A 543 -6.45 39.37 0.90
C GLY A 543 -6.72 38.05 1.59
N GLY A 544 -7.91 37.46 1.42
CA GLY A 544 -8.24 36.15 2.00
C GLY A 544 -8.45 36.12 3.52
N LYS A 545 -8.52 37.28 4.18
CA LYS A 545 -8.47 37.38 5.66
C LYS A 545 -9.79 37.74 6.35
N HIS A 546 -10.57 38.67 5.80
CA HIS A 546 -11.76 39.22 6.46
C HIS A 546 -13.08 38.71 5.86
N ARG A 547 -13.46 39.27 4.71
CA ARG A 547 -14.78 39.03 4.07
C ARG A 547 -14.95 37.59 3.62
N SER A 548 -13.94 37.03 2.94
CA SER A 548 -13.99 35.66 2.45
C SER A 548 -14.15 34.64 3.59
N VAL A 549 -13.36 34.82 4.66
CA VAL A 549 -13.40 33.97 5.86
C VAL A 549 -14.76 34.02 6.53
N ALA A 550 -15.30 35.24 6.79
CA ALA A 550 -16.59 35.40 7.45
C ALA A 550 -17.75 34.79 6.66
N ILE A 551 -17.73 34.92 5.33
CA ILE A 551 -18.74 34.32 4.44
C ILE A 551 -18.60 32.79 4.40
N SER A 552 -17.39 32.25 4.31
CA SER A 552 -17.15 30.79 4.33
C SER A 552 -17.64 30.15 5.64
N GLU A 553 -17.36 30.77 6.79
CA GLU A 553 -17.85 30.35 8.10
C GLU A 553 -19.38 30.35 8.19
N TYR A 554 -20.04 31.37 7.63
CA TYR A 554 -21.49 31.43 7.58
C TYR A 554 -22.08 30.31 6.71
N LEU A 555 -21.53 30.08 5.51
CA LEU A 555 -22.01 29.03 4.62
C LEU A 555 -21.79 27.63 5.24
N GLY A 556 -20.67 27.41 5.92
CA GLY A 556 -20.40 26.17 6.64
C GLY A 556 -21.46 25.86 7.70
N LYS A 557 -21.84 26.86 8.50
CA LYS A 557 -22.91 26.71 9.51
C LYS A 557 -24.28 26.43 8.89
N MET A 558 -24.62 27.14 7.82
CA MET A 558 -25.93 27.01 7.18
C MET A 558 -26.09 25.70 6.41
N LEU A 559 -25.04 25.24 5.72
CA LEU A 559 -25.08 24.00 4.94
C LEU A 559 -24.79 22.76 5.80
N GLY A 560 -23.98 22.88 6.85
CA GLY A 560 -23.65 21.79 7.78
C GLY A 560 -24.80 21.34 8.70
N SER A 561 -26.00 21.92 8.53
CA SER A 561 -27.22 21.55 9.28
C SER A 561 -28.08 20.50 8.57
N SER A 562 -27.62 19.96 7.44
CA SER A 562 -28.35 19.02 6.60
C SER A 562 -27.92 17.57 6.86
N GLU A 563 -28.88 16.64 6.87
CA GLU A 563 -28.62 15.20 7.06
C GLU A 563 -27.98 14.52 5.84
N THR A 564 -27.81 15.24 4.72
CA THR A 564 -27.40 14.65 3.43
C THR A 564 -26.02 15.09 2.92
N GLU A 565 -25.37 16.07 3.53
CA GLU A 565 -24.07 16.60 3.11
C GLU A 565 -23.07 16.67 4.26
N ALA A 566 -21.81 16.29 3.98
CA ALA A 566 -20.71 16.51 4.90
C ALA A 566 -20.01 17.82 4.50
N VAL A 567 -20.09 18.85 5.35
CA VAL A 567 -19.58 20.19 5.02
C VAL A 567 -18.31 20.50 5.80
N THR A 568 -17.23 20.87 5.10
CA THR A 568 -15.94 21.26 5.69
C THR A 568 -15.60 22.68 5.28
N VAL A 569 -15.05 23.48 6.21
CA VAL A 569 -14.61 24.87 5.94
C VAL A 569 -13.10 24.99 6.12
N SER A 570 -12.41 25.63 5.18
CA SER A 570 -10.97 25.88 5.25
C SER A 570 -10.60 27.32 4.85
N HIS A 571 -9.46 27.82 5.33
CA HIS A 571 -9.01 29.20 5.11
C HIS A 571 -7.58 29.25 4.58
N ARG A 572 -7.42 29.29 3.26
CA ARG A 572 -6.12 29.14 2.59
C ARG A 572 -5.11 30.26 2.91
N ASP A 573 -5.59 31.50 3.01
CA ASP A 573 -4.72 32.69 3.06
C ASP A 573 -4.88 33.51 4.35
N ALA A 574 -5.67 33.06 5.33
CA ALA A 574 -6.05 33.86 6.51
C ALA A 574 -4.86 34.27 7.40
N ASP A 575 -3.79 33.48 7.41
CA ASP A 575 -2.60 33.70 8.25
C ASP A 575 -1.39 34.30 7.52
N ARG A 576 -1.47 34.53 6.20
CA ARG A 576 -0.31 34.96 5.39
C ARG A 576 0.20 36.38 5.66
N ASP A 577 -0.59 37.24 6.31
CA ASP A 577 -0.22 38.62 6.65
C ASP A 577 0.09 38.79 8.17
N ARG A 578 0.54 37.74 8.88
CA ARG A 578 0.90 37.77 10.33
C ARG A 578 2.37 38.11 10.64
N HIS A 579 3.14 38.63 9.68
CA HIS A 579 4.54 39.03 9.88
C HIS A 579 4.75 40.53 9.69
#